data_AF-A0AAD5JTC1-F1
#
_entry.id   AF-A0AAD5JTC1-F1
#
_cell.length_a   1.000
_cell.length_b   1.000
_cell.length_c   1.000
_cell.angle_alpha   90.00
_cell.angle_beta   90.00
_cell.angle_gamma   90.00
#
_symmetry.space_group_name_H-M   'P 1'
#
loop_
_entity.id
_entity.type
_entity.pdbx_description
1 polymer ?
#
loop_
_entity_poly.entity_id
_entity_poly.type
_entity_poly.pdbx_seq_one_letter_code
_entity_poly.pdbx_strand_id
1 'polypeptide(L)'
;MSLLSLACSHTFSPFSQRFSGNRNWVFPRNRFHVKSATSPEDVSSSSAQTSFLSVLCPLLNLFSGGDPSHERNYTLEVATSSLSTLARLPWGSRSLSEGLYNQEMDNSDSLMRLQLFEFEACPFCRRVREAITELDLSVEVYPCPKGSVRHREMVRKFGGKEQFPFLIDPNTGISMYESGDIVNYLFQQYGKGKNPTLGLLESTLITGWMPTILRAGRGMTLWEKARIDLPPKKLELFSYENNSYARIVREALCELELPYILHNVGEGSSRTKLLLDASGSKEVPYLIDPNTGTQFGDYKKILSYLFQMYSAPIVTV
;
A
#
# COMPACT_ATOMS: atom_id res chain seq x y z
N MET A 1 -2.20 -63.42 13.67
CA MET A 1 -3.68 -63.38 13.73
C MET A 1 -4.03 -62.17 14.61
N SER A 2 -4.20 -60.97 14.03
CA SER A 2 -5.47 -60.38 13.55
C SER A 2 -6.55 -60.40 14.65
N LEU A 3 -7.15 -59.30 15.12
CA LEU A 3 -7.85 -58.18 14.45
C LEU A 3 -7.84 -56.95 15.40
N LEU A 4 -7.55 -55.70 15.02
CA LEU A 4 -8.35 -54.71 14.25
C LEU A 4 -9.74 -54.36 14.81
N SER A 5 -9.86 -53.15 15.40
CA SER A 5 -11.01 -52.23 15.32
C SER A 5 -10.57 -50.85 15.88
N LEU A 6 -10.23 -49.87 15.04
CA LEU A 6 -11.05 -48.81 14.42
C LEU A 6 -11.61 -47.71 15.38
N ALA A 7 -11.33 -46.48 14.94
CA ALA A 7 -12.10 -45.24 15.06
C ALA A 7 -11.68 -44.20 16.13
N CYS A 8 -11.19 -43.07 15.60
CA CYS A 8 -11.89 -41.78 15.56
C CYS A 8 -11.04 -40.62 16.10
N SER A 9 -10.46 -39.89 15.15
CA SER A 9 -9.97 -38.52 15.27
C SER A 9 -11.13 -37.56 15.52
N HIS A 10 -11.07 -36.81 16.62
CA HIS A 10 -11.82 -35.57 16.79
C HIS A 10 -10.93 -34.45 17.33
N THR A 11 -10.89 -33.41 16.52
CA THR A 11 -10.51 -32.03 16.79
C THR A 11 -11.09 -31.49 18.09
N PHE A 12 -10.28 -30.80 18.88
CA PHE A 12 -10.74 -29.87 19.92
C PHE A 12 -9.92 -28.57 19.86
N SER A 13 -10.50 -27.58 19.20
CA SER A 13 -10.45 -26.18 19.63
C SER A 13 -11.69 -26.00 20.52
N PRO A 14 -11.60 -25.35 21.69
CA PRO A 14 -11.87 -23.91 21.70
C PRO A 14 -11.11 -23.13 22.79
N PHE A 15 -10.57 -21.96 22.45
CA PHE A 15 -10.63 -20.86 23.41
C PHE A 15 -11.21 -19.62 22.77
N SER A 16 -12.35 -19.27 23.32
CA SER A 16 -13.29 -18.26 22.90
C SER A 16 -12.84 -16.87 23.31
N GLN A 17 -13.29 -15.93 22.51
CA GLN A 17 -13.35 -14.51 22.77
C GLN A 17 -13.86 -14.22 24.18
N ARG A 18 -13.13 -13.37 24.90
CA ARG A 18 -13.69 -12.54 25.98
C ARG A 18 -13.36 -11.09 25.68
N PHE A 19 -14.14 -10.50 24.78
CA PHE A 19 -14.23 -9.05 24.68
C PHE A 19 -15.19 -8.58 25.76
N SER A 20 -14.65 -7.94 26.80
CA SER A 20 -15.41 -7.17 27.78
C SER A 20 -14.58 -5.98 28.22
N GLY A 21 -15.23 -4.81 28.26
CA GLY A 21 -14.76 -3.66 29.01
C GLY A 21 -14.01 -2.61 28.20
N ASN A 22 -14.79 -1.77 27.51
CA ASN A 22 -14.63 -0.31 27.46
C ASN A 22 -13.30 0.23 28.04
N ARG A 23 -12.29 0.44 27.20
CA ARG A 23 -11.12 1.28 27.54
C ARG A 23 -11.07 2.45 26.58
N ASN A 24 -11.43 3.62 27.11
CA ASN A 24 -11.11 4.90 26.50
C ASN A 24 -9.59 4.97 26.25
N TRP A 25 -9.21 5.04 24.98
CA TRP A 25 -7.83 5.30 24.58
C TRP A 25 -7.53 6.78 24.81
N VAL A 26 -6.99 7.10 25.98
CA VAL A 26 -6.37 8.41 26.25
C VAL A 26 -4.89 8.27 25.91
N PHE A 27 -4.50 8.70 24.70
CA PHE A 27 -3.10 8.84 24.37
C PHE A 27 -2.54 10.12 25.03
N PRO A 28 -1.36 10.08 25.66
CA PRO A 28 -0.68 11.30 26.08
C PRO A 28 -0.28 12.09 24.84
N ARG A 29 -0.76 13.33 24.72
CA ARG A 29 -0.30 14.29 23.70
C ARG A 29 1.15 14.69 24.02
N ASN A 30 2.13 13.94 23.51
CA ASN A 30 3.49 14.48 23.40
C ASN A 30 3.58 15.34 22.14
N ARG A 31 3.22 16.61 22.30
CA ARG A 31 3.44 17.65 21.30
C ARG A 31 4.93 18.03 21.35
N PHE A 32 5.76 17.41 20.51
CA PHE A 32 7.12 17.90 20.31
C PHE A 32 7.07 19.17 19.47
N HIS A 33 7.34 20.30 20.13
CA HIS A 33 7.54 21.59 19.47
C HIS A 33 8.97 21.62 18.93
N VAL A 34 9.15 21.38 17.63
CA VAL A 34 10.39 21.77 16.97
C VAL A 34 10.42 23.30 16.96
N LYS A 35 11.48 23.89 17.55
CA LYS A 35 11.73 25.34 17.49
C LYS A 35 12.06 25.70 16.05
N SER A 36 11.14 26.39 15.37
CA SER A 36 11.44 27.14 14.16
C SER A 36 12.20 28.41 14.57
N ALA A 37 13.41 28.59 14.02
CA ALA A 37 14.11 29.86 14.10
C ALA A 37 13.43 30.86 13.15
N THR A 38 13.20 32.06 13.66
CA THR A 38 12.45 33.16 13.03
C THR A 38 13.11 33.61 11.71
N SER A 39 12.24 33.91 10.74
CA SER A 39 12.46 34.31 9.34
C SER A 39 13.11 35.69 9.17
N PRO A 40 13.43 36.08 7.93
CA PRO A 40 12.46 36.98 7.30
C PRO A 40 12.17 36.69 5.81
N GLU A 41 10.94 37.06 5.46
CA GLU A 41 10.40 37.43 4.14
C GLU A 41 9.78 36.37 3.21
N ASP A 42 8.50 36.63 2.97
CA ASP A 42 7.49 36.00 2.13
C ASP A 42 7.95 35.59 0.73
N VAL A 43 7.78 34.30 0.40
CA VAL A 43 7.45 33.88 -0.96
C VAL A 43 6.34 32.83 -0.90
N SER A 44 5.17 33.21 -1.41
CA SER A 44 3.96 32.40 -1.48
C SER A 44 4.19 31.12 -2.29
N SER A 45 4.14 29.95 -1.64
CA SER A 45 4.20 28.64 -2.30
C SER A 45 2.82 28.01 -2.56
N SER A 46 1.74 28.77 -2.41
CA SER A 46 0.35 28.28 -2.58
C SER A 46 -0.14 28.23 -4.03
N SER A 47 0.62 28.71 -5.01
CA SER A 47 0.19 28.80 -6.42
C SER A 47 0.58 27.59 -7.29
N ALA A 48 1.53 26.76 -6.85
CA ALA A 48 2.02 25.63 -7.66
C ALA A 48 1.13 24.37 -7.56
N GLN A 49 0.38 24.20 -6.47
CA GLN A 49 -0.49 23.04 -6.26
C GLN A 49 -1.78 23.09 -7.09
N THR A 50 -2.29 24.30 -7.37
CA THR A 50 -3.52 24.48 -8.17
C THR A 50 -3.25 24.53 -9.68
N SER A 51 -2.07 24.98 -10.10
CA SER A 51 -1.75 25.16 -11.53
C SER A 51 -1.43 23.86 -12.27
N PHE A 52 -0.83 22.86 -11.60
CA PHE A 52 -0.43 21.61 -12.24
C PHE A 52 -1.63 20.67 -12.52
N LEU A 53 -2.60 20.61 -11.59
CA LEU A 53 -3.82 19.82 -11.78
C LEU A 53 -4.71 20.37 -12.90
N SER A 54 -4.75 21.69 -13.11
CA SER A 54 -5.52 22.27 -14.21
C SER A 54 -4.99 21.90 -15.60
N VAL A 55 -3.68 21.66 -15.74
CA VAL A 55 -3.06 21.22 -17.01
C VAL A 55 -3.32 19.73 -17.26
N LEU A 56 -3.46 18.93 -16.20
CA LEU A 56 -3.73 17.49 -16.29
C LEU A 56 -5.20 17.14 -16.46
N CYS A 57 -6.12 17.97 -15.97
CA CYS A 57 -7.57 17.71 -16.04
C CYS A 57 -8.12 17.41 -17.44
N PRO A 58 -7.74 18.13 -18.52
CA PRO A 58 -8.21 17.81 -19.87
C PRO A 58 -7.73 16.44 -20.38
N LEU A 59 -6.48 16.07 -20.07
CA LEU A 59 -5.88 14.77 -20.43
C LEU A 59 -6.50 13.62 -19.63
N LEU A 60 -6.80 13.83 -18.35
CA LEU A 60 -7.47 12.82 -17.51
C LEU A 60 -8.91 12.55 -17.94
N ASN A 61 -9.62 13.54 -18.47
CA ASN A 61 -10.95 13.33 -19.05
C ASN A 61 -10.90 12.56 -20.39
N LEU A 62 -9.83 12.74 -21.18
CA LEU A 62 -9.60 11.98 -22.41
C LEU A 62 -9.27 10.50 -22.12
N PHE A 63 -8.68 10.24 -20.96
CA PHE A 63 -8.38 8.91 -20.44
C PHE A 63 -9.18 8.60 -19.18
N SER A 64 -10.47 8.96 -19.11
CA SER A 64 -11.27 8.54 -17.96
C SER A 64 -11.31 7.01 -17.95
N GLY A 65 -10.65 6.39 -16.96
CA GLY A 65 -10.62 4.95 -16.82
C GLY A 65 -12.04 4.39 -16.88
N GLY A 66 -12.30 3.51 -17.84
CA GLY A 66 -13.59 2.82 -17.94
C GLY A 66 -13.86 1.96 -16.69
N ASP A 67 -15.04 1.33 -16.63
CA ASP A 67 -15.44 0.49 -15.50
C ASP A 67 -14.31 -0.53 -15.18
N PRO A 68 -13.70 -0.46 -13.98
CA PRO A 68 -12.56 -1.27 -13.59
C PRO A 68 -12.84 -2.78 -13.53
N SER A 69 -14.11 -3.18 -13.52
CA SER A 69 -14.55 -4.58 -13.48
C SER A 69 -14.79 -5.22 -14.85
N HIS A 70 -14.89 -4.44 -15.94
CA HIS A 70 -15.09 -4.98 -17.29
C HIS A 70 -13.84 -5.72 -17.80
N GLU A 71 -14.01 -6.59 -18.80
CA GLU A 71 -12.89 -7.24 -19.48
C GLU A 71 -11.90 -6.19 -20.00
N ARG A 72 -10.70 -6.21 -19.42
CA ARG A 72 -9.65 -5.25 -19.74
C ARG A 72 -8.91 -5.67 -21.00
N ASN A 73 -8.47 -4.71 -21.80
CA ASN A 73 -7.42 -4.97 -22.77
C ASN A 73 -6.11 -5.18 -22.02
N TYR A 74 -5.83 -6.42 -21.64
CA TYR A 74 -4.65 -6.78 -20.84
C TYR A 74 -3.34 -6.34 -21.48
N THR A 75 -3.25 -6.32 -22.82
CA THR A 75 -2.07 -5.84 -23.54
C THR A 75 -1.87 -4.35 -23.31
N LEU A 76 -2.94 -3.56 -23.41
CA LEU A 76 -2.90 -2.13 -23.14
C LEU A 76 -2.54 -1.86 -21.68
N GLU A 77 -3.18 -2.54 -20.73
CA GLU A 77 -2.91 -2.43 -19.29
C GLU A 77 -1.43 -2.67 -18.98
N VAL A 78 -0.87 -3.78 -19.48
CA VAL A 78 0.54 -4.11 -19.22
C VAL A 78 1.46 -3.10 -19.89
N ALA A 79 1.18 -2.68 -21.13
CA ALA A 79 2.02 -1.72 -21.86
C ALA A 79 2.09 -0.36 -21.14
N THR A 80 0.93 0.19 -20.77
CA THR A 80 0.84 1.48 -20.07
C THR A 80 1.38 1.41 -18.63
N SER A 81 1.27 0.25 -17.97
CA SER A 81 1.83 0.04 -16.62
C SER A 81 3.35 -0.06 -16.70
N SER A 82 3.85 -0.80 -17.69
CA SER A 82 5.29 -0.95 -17.94
C SER A 82 5.92 0.40 -18.30
N LEU A 83 5.28 1.21 -19.15
CA LEU A 83 5.77 2.55 -19.48
C LEU A 83 5.80 3.47 -18.24
N SER A 84 4.75 3.40 -17.41
CA SER A 84 4.67 4.14 -16.14
C SER A 84 5.70 3.71 -15.09
N THR A 85 6.11 2.44 -15.14
CA THR A 85 7.18 1.87 -14.31
C THR A 85 8.53 2.37 -14.81
N LEU A 86 8.82 2.19 -16.10
CA LEU A 86 10.08 2.59 -16.74
C LEU A 86 10.36 4.09 -16.64
N ALA A 87 9.32 4.94 -16.70
CA ALA A 87 9.46 6.39 -16.54
C ALA A 87 10.06 6.81 -15.19
N ARG A 88 10.10 5.92 -14.21
CA ARG A 88 10.60 6.18 -12.86
C ARG A 88 11.95 5.52 -12.59
N LEU A 89 12.70 5.15 -13.64
CA LEU A 89 14.08 4.68 -13.52
C LEU A 89 14.17 3.47 -12.53
N PRO A 90 15.29 3.14 -11.87
CA PRO A 90 15.37 1.92 -11.05
C PRO A 90 14.74 2.05 -9.64
N TRP A 91 14.14 3.20 -9.28
CA TRP A 91 13.60 3.41 -7.94
C TRP A 91 12.42 2.46 -7.68
N GLY A 92 12.41 1.85 -6.49
CA GLY A 92 11.40 0.88 -6.09
C GLY A 92 11.54 -0.48 -6.77
N SER A 93 12.67 -0.81 -7.41
CA SER A 93 12.95 -2.17 -7.92
C SER A 93 13.73 -3.04 -6.95
N ARG A 94 14.58 -2.43 -6.11
CA ARG A 94 15.59 -3.10 -5.29
C ARG A 94 15.36 -2.84 -3.81
N SER A 95 15.77 -3.80 -3.00
CA SER A 95 15.78 -3.71 -1.54
C SER A 95 17.22 -3.75 -1.05
N LEU A 96 17.55 -2.90 -0.06
CA LEU A 96 18.88 -2.81 0.54
C LEU A 96 19.12 -3.89 1.61
N SER A 97 18.32 -4.94 1.66
CA SER A 97 18.33 -5.98 2.71
C SER A 97 19.47 -7.00 2.59
N GLU A 98 20.55 -6.70 1.86
CA GLU A 98 21.68 -7.62 1.72
C GLU A 98 22.24 -8.05 3.09
N GLY A 99 22.05 -9.34 3.42
CA GLY A 99 22.90 -10.08 4.37
C GLY A 99 22.38 -10.37 5.78
N LEU A 100 21.13 -10.06 6.17
CA LEU A 100 20.67 -10.30 7.56
C LEU A 100 19.45 -11.23 7.68
N TYR A 101 19.59 -12.43 7.13
CA TYR A 101 18.56 -13.47 7.19
C TYR A 101 18.21 -13.97 8.60
N ASN A 102 19.14 -13.83 9.56
CA ASN A 102 19.08 -14.56 10.84
C ASN A 102 18.73 -13.69 12.05
N GLN A 103 18.58 -12.36 11.92
CA GLN A 103 18.19 -11.49 13.03
C GLN A 103 16.78 -10.89 12.90
N GLU A 104 16.18 -10.88 11.70
CA GLU A 104 14.90 -10.21 11.47
C GLU A 104 13.67 -11.10 11.63
N MET A 105 13.75 -12.42 11.42
CA MET A 105 12.60 -13.31 11.68
C MET A 105 12.21 -13.31 13.16
N ASP A 106 13.18 -13.20 14.07
CA ASP A 106 12.95 -13.22 15.53
C ASP A 106 12.49 -11.85 16.09
N ASN A 107 12.77 -10.75 15.38
CA ASN A 107 12.44 -9.39 15.84
C ASN A 107 11.35 -8.70 15.00
N SER A 108 11.03 -9.19 13.80
CA SER A 108 9.91 -8.68 12.99
C SER A 108 8.54 -9.11 13.53
N ASP A 109 8.48 -10.17 14.33
CA ASP A 109 7.27 -10.59 15.03
C ASP A 109 6.94 -9.68 16.23
N SER A 110 7.93 -8.89 16.71
CA SER A 110 7.78 -7.95 17.83
C SER A 110 7.44 -6.51 17.39
N LEU A 111 7.82 -6.12 16.16
CA LEU A 111 7.55 -4.80 15.62
C LEU A 111 6.14 -4.70 15.04
N MET A 112 5.40 -3.71 15.50
CA MET A 112 4.10 -3.38 14.92
C MET A 112 4.29 -2.81 13.51
N ARG A 113 3.47 -3.25 12.56
CA ARG A 113 3.57 -2.77 11.17
C ARG A 113 3.25 -1.27 11.09
N LEU A 114 4.06 -0.55 10.33
CA LEU A 114 3.77 0.84 9.94
C LEU A 114 2.43 0.90 9.20
N GLN A 115 1.67 1.96 9.41
CA GLN A 115 0.39 2.18 8.74
C GLN A 115 0.54 3.34 7.74
N LEU A 116 0.34 3.07 6.46
CA LEU A 116 0.44 4.03 5.38
C LEU A 116 -0.94 4.31 4.80
N PHE A 117 -1.40 5.55 4.92
CA PHE A 117 -2.60 6.06 4.27
C PHE A 117 -2.22 6.75 2.98
N GLU A 118 -2.73 6.25 1.86
CA GLU A 118 -2.20 6.57 0.53
C GLU A 118 -3.20 6.27 -0.58
N PHE A 119 -2.92 6.68 -1.82
CA PHE A 119 -3.60 6.15 -2.99
C PHE A 119 -2.64 5.96 -4.16
N GLU A 120 -2.89 4.93 -4.98
CA GLU A 120 -1.90 4.42 -5.93
C GLU A 120 -1.47 5.49 -6.95
N ALA A 121 -2.43 6.29 -7.44
CA ALA A 121 -2.19 7.33 -8.44
C ALA A 121 -1.42 8.56 -7.93
N CYS A 122 -1.13 8.66 -6.63
CA CYS A 122 -0.47 9.83 -6.05
C CYS A 122 1.07 9.76 -6.21
N PRO A 123 1.71 10.78 -6.84
CA PRO A 123 3.16 10.82 -6.99
C PRO A 123 3.91 10.83 -5.65
N PHE A 124 3.37 11.53 -4.64
CA PHE A 124 3.96 11.63 -3.31
C PHE A 124 3.82 10.34 -2.51
N CYS A 125 2.71 9.61 -2.67
CA CYS A 125 2.54 8.30 -2.07
C CYS A 125 3.52 7.30 -2.69
N ARG A 126 3.66 7.35 -4.02
CA ARG A 126 4.64 6.54 -4.75
C ARG A 126 6.05 6.72 -4.21
N ARG A 127 6.51 7.97 -3.97
CA ARG A 127 7.82 8.24 -3.36
C ARG A 127 8.02 7.48 -2.04
N VAL A 128 7.00 7.45 -1.18
CA VAL A 128 7.05 6.70 0.09
C VAL A 128 7.08 5.19 -0.18
N ARG A 129 6.28 4.67 -1.12
CA ARG A 129 6.33 3.25 -1.51
C ARG A 129 7.70 2.83 -2.07
N GLU A 130 8.37 3.70 -2.83
CA GLU A 130 9.74 3.48 -3.31
C GLU A 130 10.72 3.30 -2.14
N ALA A 131 10.66 4.17 -1.14
CA ALA A 131 11.47 4.03 0.07
C ALA A 131 11.13 2.77 0.89
N ILE A 132 9.85 2.43 1.02
CA ILE A 132 9.42 1.20 1.72
C ILE A 132 9.94 -0.05 0.99
N THR A 133 9.94 -0.07 -0.35
CA THR A 133 10.58 -1.15 -1.12
C THR A 133 12.09 -1.18 -0.88
N GLU A 134 12.75 -0.02 -0.94
CA GLU A 134 14.20 0.09 -0.73
C GLU A 134 14.64 -0.39 0.65
N LEU A 135 13.81 -0.19 1.66
CA LEU A 135 14.05 -0.62 3.04
C LEU A 135 13.52 -2.03 3.36
N ASP A 136 12.98 -2.75 2.38
CA ASP A 136 12.37 -4.10 2.55
C ASP A 136 11.27 -4.17 3.63
N LEU A 137 10.53 -3.08 3.82
CA LEU A 137 9.57 -2.96 4.92
C LEU A 137 8.23 -3.63 4.59
N SER A 138 7.64 -4.31 5.57
CA SER A 138 6.25 -4.75 5.52
C SER A 138 5.35 -3.77 6.24
N VAL A 139 4.30 -3.30 5.56
CA VAL A 139 3.46 -2.19 6.03
C VAL A 139 1.98 -2.53 5.86
N GLU A 140 1.13 -1.96 6.71
CA GLU A 140 -0.32 -1.94 6.49
C GLU A 140 -0.66 -0.75 5.61
N VAL A 141 -1.29 -1.01 4.47
CA VAL A 141 -1.73 0.01 3.55
C VAL A 141 -3.22 0.24 3.70
N TYR A 142 -3.61 1.50 3.83
CA TYR A 142 -4.98 1.98 3.93
C TYR A 142 -5.29 2.87 2.73
N PRO A 143 -5.85 2.29 1.64
CA PRO A 143 -6.10 3.07 0.44
C PRO A 143 -7.14 4.16 0.66
N CYS A 144 -6.85 5.34 0.14
CA CYS A 144 -7.65 6.54 0.23
C CYS A 144 -7.87 7.06 -1.19
N PRO A 145 -8.66 6.40 -2.05
CA PRO A 145 -8.98 6.91 -3.39
C PRO A 145 -10.02 8.04 -3.31
N LYS A 146 -9.99 9.03 -4.19
CA LYS A 146 -10.96 10.15 -4.20
C LYS A 146 -12.40 9.63 -4.20
N GLY A 147 -13.23 10.21 -3.34
CA GLY A 147 -14.63 9.77 -3.13
C GLY A 147 -14.81 8.77 -1.99
N SER A 148 -13.73 8.21 -1.44
CA SER A 148 -13.81 7.36 -0.26
C SER A 148 -13.83 8.16 1.04
N VAL A 149 -14.44 7.59 2.08
CA VAL A 149 -14.70 8.27 3.36
C VAL A 149 -13.91 7.65 4.49
N ARG A 150 -13.94 6.32 4.61
CA ARG A 150 -13.54 5.58 5.81
C ARG A 150 -12.10 5.87 6.23
N HIS A 151 -11.14 5.70 5.32
CA HIS A 151 -9.73 5.90 5.66
C HIS A 151 -9.36 7.39 5.73
N ARG A 152 -10.04 8.25 4.97
CA ARG A 152 -9.82 9.71 5.02
C ARG A 152 -10.24 10.33 6.34
N GLU A 153 -11.36 9.89 6.89
CA GLU A 153 -11.82 10.35 8.20
C GLU A 153 -10.83 9.97 9.31
N MET A 154 -10.18 8.80 9.20
CA MET A 154 -9.08 8.45 10.09
C MET A 154 -7.93 9.43 9.97
N VAL A 155 -7.47 9.74 8.75
CA VAL A 155 -6.41 10.74 8.53
C VAL A 155 -6.81 12.12 9.07
N ARG A 156 -8.05 12.55 8.85
CA ARG A 156 -8.58 13.82 9.38
C ARG A 156 -8.57 13.82 10.91
N LYS A 157 -8.96 12.70 11.54
CA LYS A 157 -8.99 12.56 13.00
C LYS A 157 -7.59 12.55 13.62
N PHE A 158 -6.65 11.85 13.00
CA PHE A 158 -5.30 11.67 13.55
C PHE A 158 -4.35 12.80 13.19
N GLY A 159 -4.37 13.29 11.95
CA GLY A 159 -3.45 14.32 11.48
C GLY A 159 -4.09 15.70 11.23
N GLY A 160 -5.42 15.83 11.31
CA GLY A 160 -6.12 17.11 11.25
C GLY A 160 -6.48 17.62 9.84
N LYS A 161 -5.93 17.02 8.78
CA LYS A 161 -6.27 17.35 7.38
C LYS A 161 -6.21 16.14 6.45
N GLU A 162 -7.02 16.11 5.41
CA GLU A 162 -7.00 15.04 4.40
C GLU A 162 -5.86 15.25 3.39
N GLN A 163 -4.64 15.01 3.86
CA GLN A 163 -3.43 15.07 3.05
C GLN A 163 -2.77 13.69 2.98
N PHE A 164 -2.21 13.35 1.81
CA PHE A 164 -1.58 12.06 1.55
C PHE A 164 -0.20 12.24 0.89
N PRO A 165 0.78 11.36 1.18
CA PRO A 165 0.69 10.25 2.13
C PRO A 165 0.64 10.72 3.59
N PHE A 166 0.07 9.87 4.45
CA PHE A 166 0.12 10.03 5.90
C PHE A 166 0.61 8.72 6.52
N LEU A 167 1.66 8.80 7.33
CA LEU A 167 2.27 7.65 7.98
C LEU A 167 1.93 7.67 9.46
N ILE A 168 1.56 6.51 10.02
CA ILE A 168 1.56 6.26 11.46
C ILE A 168 2.58 5.16 11.75
N ASP A 169 3.48 5.45 12.68
CA ASP A 169 4.42 4.48 13.22
C ASP A 169 4.04 4.13 14.66
N PRO A 170 3.41 2.96 14.88
CA PRO A 170 3.04 2.52 16.23
C PRO A 170 4.25 2.16 17.11
N ASN A 171 5.43 1.91 16.54
CA ASN A 171 6.64 1.55 17.30
C ASN A 171 7.24 2.78 18.01
N THR A 172 7.08 3.96 17.43
CA THR A 172 7.60 5.23 17.99
C THR A 172 6.50 6.15 18.48
N GLY A 173 5.24 5.88 18.12
CA GLY A 173 4.09 6.72 18.43
C GLY A 173 3.97 7.96 17.54
N ILE A 174 4.75 8.05 16.46
CA ILE A 174 4.73 9.18 15.52
C ILE A 174 3.60 9.01 14.50
N SER A 175 3.03 10.14 14.10
CA SER A 175 2.20 10.25 12.90
C SER A 175 2.60 11.51 12.12
N MET A 176 2.79 11.42 10.81
CA MET A 176 3.37 12.53 10.04
C MET A 176 2.88 12.61 8.58
N TYR A 177 2.95 13.81 8.04
CA TYR A 177 2.71 14.14 6.63
C TYR A 177 4.03 14.39 5.90
N GLU A 178 3.93 14.90 4.68
CA GLU A 178 5.03 15.31 3.80
C GLU A 178 5.89 14.11 3.38
N SER A 179 5.73 13.70 2.12
CA SER A 179 6.40 12.49 1.61
C SER A 179 7.93 12.54 1.72
N GLY A 180 8.55 13.72 1.66
CA GLY A 180 9.98 13.87 1.89
C GLY A 180 10.38 13.58 3.34
N ASP A 181 9.64 14.15 4.30
CA ASP A 181 9.87 13.93 5.72
C ASP A 181 9.62 12.48 6.12
N ILE A 182 8.57 11.87 5.56
CA ILE A 182 8.29 10.44 5.73
C ILE A 182 9.47 9.60 5.24
N VAL A 183 9.99 9.85 4.04
CA VAL A 183 11.16 9.10 3.53
C VAL A 183 12.37 9.28 4.43
N ASN A 184 12.70 10.52 4.80
CA ASN A 184 13.83 10.81 5.70
C ASN A 184 13.68 10.08 7.03
N TYR A 185 12.48 10.09 7.61
CA TYR A 185 12.15 9.35 8.82
C TYR A 185 12.36 7.84 8.66
N LEU A 186 11.84 7.25 7.58
CA LEU A 186 11.97 5.81 7.33
C LEU A 186 13.44 5.38 7.23
N PHE A 187 14.28 6.15 6.53
CA PHE A 187 15.72 5.84 6.45
C PHE A 187 16.44 6.09 7.77
N GLN A 188 16.10 7.15 8.51
CA GLN A 188 16.68 7.41 9.83
C GLN A 188 16.35 6.28 10.82
N GLN A 189 15.08 5.86 10.87
CA GLN A 189 14.58 4.91 11.86
C GLN A 189 14.85 3.45 11.47
N TYR A 190 14.71 3.11 10.19
CA TYR A 190 14.75 1.73 9.69
C TYR A 190 15.88 1.46 8.69
N GLY A 191 16.57 2.50 8.20
CA GLY A 191 17.62 2.37 7.20
C GLY A 191 18.96 1.83 7.70
N LYS A 192 19.14 1.65 9.02
CA LYS A 192 20.38 1.11 9.63
C LYS A 192 21.64 1.86 9.15
N GLY A 193 21.57 3.20 9.09
CA GLY A 193 22.67 4.06 8.63
C GLY A 193 22.75 4.23 7.11
N LYS A 194 21.85 3.63 6.34
CA LYS A 194 21.70 3.89 4.90
C LYS A 194 20.90 5.17 4.67
N ASN A 195 21.19 5.85 3.57
CA ASN A 195 20.46 7.01 3.10
C ASN A 195 19.61 6.63 1.87
N PRO A 196 18.58 7.43 1.53
CA PRO A 196 17.82 7.22 0.30
C PRO A 196 18.71 7.16 -0.93
N THR A 197 18.41 6.25 -1.86
CA THR A 197 19.10 6.20 -3.16
C THR A 197 19.02 7.56 -3.85
N LEU A 198 20.14 7.98 -4.46
CA LEU A 198 20.27 9.27 -5.14
C LEU A 198 19.09 9.53 -6.08
N GLY A 199 18.49 10.71 -6.00
CA GLY A 199 17.40 11.14 -6.87
C GLY A 199 16.02 10.63 -6.48
N LEU A 200 15.87 9.78 -5.45
CA LEU A 200 14.56 9.27 -5.01
C LEU A 200 13.64 10.43 -4.57
N LEU A 201 14.18 11.39 -3.82
CA LEU A 201 13.41 12.53 -3.32
C LEU A 201 13.11 13.54 -4.45
N GLU A 202 14.12 13.88 -5.24
CA GLU A 202 14.09 14.96 -6.23
C GLU A 202 13.30 14.57 -7.49
N SER A 203 13.48 13.33 -7.97
CA SER A 203 12.90 12.88 -9.25
C SER A 203 11.38 12.82 -9.25
N THR A 204 10.76 12.63 -8.08
CA THR A 204 9.29 12.51 -7.96
C THR A 204 8.58 13.76 -8.49
N LEU A 205 9.18 14.95 -8.39
CA LEU A 205 8.59 16.19 -8.91
C LEU A 205 8.55 16.21 -10.45
N ILE A 206 9.48 15.49 -11.10
CA ILE A 206 9.65 15.49 -12.55
C ILE A 206 8.90 14.32 -13.19
N THR A 207 9.03 13.12 -12.63
CA THR A 207 8.52 11.89 -13.25
C THR A 207 7.37 11.25 -12.48
N GLY A 208 7.08 11.72 -11.26
CA GLY A 208 6.09 11.10 -10.38
C GLY A 208 4.65 11.13 -10.90
N TRP A 209 4.30 12.13 -11.74
CA TRP A 209 2.96 12.30 -12.31
C TRP A 209 2.73 11.53 -13.60
N MET A 210 3.79 11.05 -14.26
CA MET A 210 3.71 10.28 -15.52
C MET A 210 2.79 9.06 -15.39
N PRO A 211 2.87 8.26 -14.30
CA PRO A 211 1.94 7.14 -14.09
C PRO A 211 0.50 7.59 -14.08
N THR A 212 0.15 8.69 -13.41
CA THR A 212 -1.24 9.16 -13.33
C THR A 212 -1.85 9.44 -14.70
N ILE A 213 -1.07 10.01 -15.64
CA ILE A 213 -1.51 10.26 -17.01
C ILE A 213 -1.57 8.95 -17.80
N LEU A 214 -0.46 8.22 -17.85
CA LEU A 214 -0.34 6.98 -18.63
C LEU A 214 -1.31 5.91 -18.18
N ARG A 215 -1.70 5.95 -16.89
CA ARG A 215 -2.67 5.07 -16.27
C ARG A 215 -4.07 5.62 -16.26
N ALA A 216 -4.42 6.67 -16.99
CA ALA A 216 -5.83 7.02 -17.16
C ALA A 216 -6.56 7.25 -15.80
N GLY A 217 -5.83 7.71 -14.78
CA GLY A 217 -6.35 7.85 -13.42
C GLY A 217 -6.69 6.54 -12.66
N ARG A 218 -6.25 5.37 -13.11
CA ARG A 218 -6.39 4.11 -12.34
C ARG A 218 -5.81 4.26 -10.93
N GLY A 219 -6.54 3.73 -9.94
CA GLY A 219 -6.17 3.91 -8.53
C GLY A 219 -6.35 5.32 -7.98
N MET A 220 -7.03 6.24 -8.69
CA MET A 220 -7.30 7.60 -8.22
C MET A 220 -8.65 7.74 -7.51
N THR A 221 -9.69 7.07 -7.97
CA THR A 221 -11.08 7.25 -7.51
C THR A 221 -11.66 5.95 -6.98
N LEU A 222 -12.54 6.06 -5.97
CA LEU A 222 -13.31 4.93 -5.47
C LEU A 222 -14.20 4.40 -6.60
N TRP A 223 -14.22 3.08 -6.78
CA TRP A 223 -15.15 2.45 -7.70
C TRP A 223 -16.55 2.42 -7.09
N GLU A 224 -17.56 2.81 -7.86
CA GLU A 224 -18.94 2.98 -7.38
C GLU A 224 -19.56 1.69 -6.80
N LYS A 225 -19.13 0.53 -7.29
CA LYS A 225 -19.59 -0.78 -6.83
C LYS A 225 -18.68 -1.38 -5.76
N ALA A 226 -17.71 -0.64 -5.22
CA ALA A 226 -16.89 -1.14 -4.11
C ALA A 226 -17.78 -1.42 -2.88
N ARG A 227 -17.51 -2.52 -2.17
CA ARG A 227 -18.21 -2.82 -0.92
C ARG A 227 -17.97 -1.77 0.15
N ILE A 228 -19.00 -1.50 0.93
CA ILE A 228 -18.95 -0.58 2.07
C ILE A 228 -18.29 -1.27 3.28
N ASP A 229 -18.61 -2.55 3.48
CA ASP A 229 -18.07 -3.39 4.55
C ASP A 229 -16.63 -3.82 4.26
N LEU A 230 -15.76 -3.67 5.26
CA LEU A 230 -14.39 -4.18 5.20
C LEU A 230 -14.35 -5.69 5.41
N PRO A 231 -13.44 -6.41 4.73
CA PRO A 231 -13.10 -7.75 5.17
C PRO A 231 -12.62 -7.75 6.64
N PRO A 232 -13.04 -8.73 7.45
CA PRO A 232 -12.62 -8.84 8.85
C PRO A 232 -11.10 -8.91 9.03
N LYS A 233 -10.39 -9.51 8.08
CA LYS A 233 -8.93 -9.61 8.04
C LYS A 233 -8.39 -8.86 6.82
N LYS A 234 -7.25 -8.18 6.99
CA LYS A 234 -6.54 -7.55 5.87
C LYS A 234 -6.08 -8.62 4.88
N LEU A 235 -6.20 -8.34 3.58
CA LEU A 235 -5.58 -9.17 2.55
C LEU A 235 -4.05 -9.00 2.64
N GLU A 236 -3.30 -9.96 2.12
CA GLU A 236 -1.84 -9.87 2.05
C GLU A 236 -1.39 -9.83 0.59
N LEU A 237 -0.46 -8.93 0.28
CA LEU A 237 0.07 -8.76 -1.07
C LEU A 237 1.60 -8.77 -1.03
N PHE A 238 2.21 -9.73 -1.71
CA PHE A 238 3.62 -9.69 -2.07
C PHE A 238 3.80 -8.88 -3.35
N SER A 239 4.60 -7.81 -3.26
CA SER A 239 4.73 -6.81 -4.32
C SER A 239 6.00 -5.97 -4.12
N TYR A 240 6.35 -5.17 -5.12
CA TYR A 240 7.29 -4.05 -4.98
C TYR A 240 6.87 -2.91 -5.91
N GLU A 241 7.28 -1.67 -5.61
CA GLU A 241 6.71 -0.49 -6.27
C GLU A 241 6.91 -0.50 -7.79
N ASN A 242 8.11 -0.85 -8.25
CA ASN A 242 8.47 -0.83 -9.67
C ASN A 242 8.13 -2.13 -10.43
N ASN A 243 7.13 -2.88 -9.99
CA ASN A 243 6.59 -4.01 -10.74
C ASN A 243 5.30 -3.61 -11.48
N SER A 244 5.25 -3.82 -12.79
CA SER A 244 4.10 -3.40 -13.62
C SER A 244 2.82 -4.19 -13.35
N TYR A 245 2.91 -5.51 -13.10
CA TYR A 245 1.76 -6.34 -12.76
C TYR A 245 1.26 -6.06 -11.35
N ALA A 246 2.18 -5.85 -10.41
CA ALA A 246 1.81 -5.56 -9.04
C ALA A 246 1.18 -4.18 -8.88
N ARG A 247 1.58 -3.18 -9.68
CA ARG A 247 0.86 -1.90 -9.77
C ARG A 247 -0.60 -2.11 -10.12
N ILE A 248 -0.90 -2.91 -11.14
CA ILE A 248 -2.29 -3.15 -11.59
C ILE A 248 -3.13 -3.74 -10.45
N VAL A 249 -2.55 -4.61 -9.62
CA VAL A 249 -3.23 -5.16 -8.43
C VAL A 249 -3.42 -4.10 -7.35
N ARG A 250 -2.42 -3.25 -7.07
CA ARG A 250 -2.54 -2.14 -6.11
C ARG A 250 -3.59 -1.11 -6.55
N GLU A 251 -3.68 -0.82 -7.84
CA GLU A 251 -4.75 0.03 -8.41
C GLU A 251 -6.12 -0.54 -8.08
N ALA A 252 -6.33 -1.84 -8.26
CA ALA A 252 -7.61 -2.49 -7.94
C ALA A 252 -7.92 -2.48 -6.44
N LEU A 253 -6.94 -2.82 -5.59
CA LEU A 253 -7.09 -2.72 -4.13
C LEU A 253 -7.45 -1.28 -3.72
N CYS A 254 -6.83 -0.28 -4.37
CA CYS A 254 -7.10 1.12 -4.11
C CYS A 254 -8.51 1.52 -4.55
N GLU A 255 -8.93 1.16 -5.76
CA GLU A 255 -10.27 1.43 -6.29
C GLU A 255 -11.39 0.78 -5.47
N LEU A 256 -11.10 -0.36 -4.84
CA LEU A 256 -12.02 -1.06 -3.93
C LEU A 256 -11.91 -0.59 -2.47
N GLU A 257 -11.03 0.38 -2.16
CA GLU A 257 -10.70 0.83 -0.81
C GLU A 257 -10.29 -0.32 0.14
N LEU A 258 -9.69 -1.39 -0.36
CA LEU A 258 -9.38 -2.58 0.46
C LEU A 258 -8.06 -2.38 1.23
N PRO A 259 -8.07 -2.42 2.57
CA PRO A 259 -6.83 -2.39 3.35
C PRO A 259 -6.11 -3.73 3.25
N TYR A 260 -4.79 -3.66 3.12
CA TYR A 260 -3.97 -4.85 2.92
C TYR A 260 -2.63 -4.73 3.64
N ILE A 261 -2.01 -5.86 3.93
CA ILE A 261 -0.62 -5.95 4.36
C ILE A 261 0.23 -6.07 3.11
N LEU A 262 1.13 -5.12 2.91
CA LEU A 262 2.14 -5.17 1.86
C LEU A 262 3.37 -5.90 2.40
N HIS A 263 3.77 -6.96 1.71
CA HIS A 263 5.05 -7.62 1.87
C HIS A 263 5.96 -7.21 0.72
N ASN A 264 6.87 -6.26 0.99
CA ASN A 264 7.84 -5.87 -0.04
C ASN A 264 8.77 -7.03 -0.36
N VAL A 265 9.00 -7.24 -1.65
CA VAL A 265 9.87 -8.28 -2.20
C VAL A 265 10.61 -7.75 -3.44
N GLY A 266 11.29 -6.60 -3.28
CA GLY A 266 12.17 -6.06 -4.32
C GLY A 266 13.36 -6.98 -4.59
N GLU A 267 14.09 -6.74 -5.68
CA GLU A 267 15.33 -7.46 -5.96
C GLU A 267 16.30 -7.31 -4.77
N GLY A 268 16.76 -8.44 -4.22
CA GLY A 268 17.59 -8.49 -3.01
C GLY A 268 16.83 -8.60 -1.69
N SER A 269 15.49 -8.60 -1.71
CA SER A 269 14.64 -8.71 -0.51
C SER A 269 14.88 -10.01 0.27
N SER A 270 15.00 -9.87 1.59
CA SER A 270 15.06 -11.00 2.53
C SER A 270 13.72 -11.78 2.58
N ARG A 271 12.62 -11.09 2.30
CA ARG A 271 11.25 -11.64 2.30
C ARG A 271 10.96 -12.51 1.08
N THR A 272 11.87 -12.59 0.10
CA THR A 272 11.76 -13.47 -1.06
C THR A 272 11.53 -14.94 -0.66
N LYS A 273 12.08 -15.40 0.47
CA LYS A 273 11.79 -16.75 0.95
C LYS A 273 10.37 -16.92 1.46
N LEU A 274 9.79 -15.93 2.13
CA LEU A 274 8.38 -16.00 2.53
C LEU A 274 7.48 -16.15 1.31
N LEU A 275 7.79 -15.43 0.23
CA LEU A 275 7.09 -15.58 -1.04
C LEU A 275 7.28 -16.99 -1.64
N LEU A 276 8.50 -17.51 -1.62
CA LEU A 276 8.80 -18.85 -2.13
C LEU A 276 8.08 -19.94 -1.34
N ASP A 277 8.09 -19.84 -0.02
CA ASP A 277 7.44 -20.79 0.89
C ASP A 277 5.91 -20.77 0.71
N ALA A 278 5.32 -19.58 0.47
CA ALA A 278 3.88 -19.43 0.27
C ALA A 278 3.41 -19.82 -1.15
N SER A 279 4.17 -19.45 -2.18
CA SER A 279 3.73 -19.53 -3.58
C SER A 279 4.40 -20.63 -4.42
N GLY A 280 5.53 -21.17 -3.96
CA GLY A 280 6.41 -22.01 -4.77
C GLY A 280 7.16 -21.27 -5.88
N SER A 281 7.06 -19.93 -5.93
CA SER A 281 7.67 -19.06 -6.94
C SER A 281 8.28 -17.81 -6.29
N LYS A 282 9.08 -17.06 -7.06
CA LYS A 282 9.56 -15.71 -6.69
C LYS A 282 8.83 -14.61 -7.46
N GLU A 283 7.82 -14.98 -8.24
CA GLU A 283 7.06 -14.05 -9.08
C GLU A 283 6.08 -13.24 -8.24
N VAL A 284 5.91 -11.97 -8.62
CA VAL A 284 4.94 -11.05 -8.06
C VAL A 284 4.07 -10.45 -9.17
N PRO A 285 2.83 -10.04 -8.87
CA PRO A 285 2.17 -10.03 -7.56
C PRO A 285 1.76 -11.42 -7.06
N TYR A 286 1.72 -11.59 -5.73
CA TYR A 286 1.07 -12.74 -5.12
C TYR A 286 0.11 -12.27 -4.02
N LEU A 287 -1.18 -12.58 -4.18
CA LEU A 287 -2.25 -12.19 -3.26
C LEU A 287 -2.66 -13.38 -2.40
N ILE A 288 -2.84 -13.15 -1.10
CA ILE A 288 -3.47 -14.08 -0.17
C ILE A 288 -4.69 -13.39 0.45
N ASP A 289 -5.83 -14.05 0.41
CA ASP A 289 -7.04 -13.63 1.10
C ASP A 289 -7.35 -14.57 2.28
N PRO A 290 -7.03 -14.18 3.52
CA PRO A 290 -7.28 -15.00 4.70
C PRO A 290 -8.76 -15.07 5.10
N ASN A 291 -9.63 -14.28 4.48
CA ASN A 291 -11.08 -14.31 4.71
C ASN A 291 -11.74 -15.45 3.94
N THR A 292 -11.21 -15.80 2.76
CA THR A 292 -11.74 -16.89 1.92
C THR A 292 -10.79 -18.10 1.82
N GLY A 293 -9.55 -17.96 2.30
CA GLY A 293 -8.50 -18.98 2.18
C GLY A 293 -7.95 -19.11 0.76
N THR A 294 -8.11 -18.08 -0.08
CA THR A 294 -7.73 -18.11 -1.50
C THR A 294 -6.40 -17.42 -1.73
N GLN A 295 -5.61 -17.92 -2.69
CA GLN A 295 -4.30 -17.39 -3.03
C GLN A 295 -4.04 -17.43 -4.55
N PHE A 296 -3.39 -16.41 -5.09
CA PHE A 296 -3.17 -16.25 -6.53
C PHE A 296 -1.82 -15.58 -6.83
N GLY A 297 -1.10 -16.05 -7.85
CA GLY A 297 0.07 -15.36 -8.43
C GLY A 297 -0.18 -14.70 -9.80
N ASP A 298 -1.26 -15.09 -10.48
CA ASP A 298 -1.63 -14.49 -11.77
C ASP A 298 -2.41 -13.19 -11.52
N TYR A 299 -1.85 -12.05 -11.92
CA TYR A 299 -2.48 -10.74 -11.73
C TYR A 299 -3.87 -10.64 -12.37
N LYS A 300 -4.16 -11.35 -13.47
CA LYS A 300 -5.48 -11.33 -14.10
C LYS A 300 -6.51 -12.04 -13.22
N LYS A 301 -6.13 -13.20 -12.67
CA LYS A 301 -6.99 -13.94 -11.73
C LYS A 301 -7.21 -13.15 -10.45
N ILE A 302 -6.17 -12.47 -9.95
CA ILE A 302 -6.27 -11.55 -8.82
C ILE A 302 -7.32 -10.46 -9.10
N LEU A 303 -7.24 -9.78 -10.25
CA LEU A 303 -8.20 -8.74 -10.61
C LEU A 303 -9.62 -9.27 -10.66
N SER A 304 -9.86 -10.35 -11.42
CA SER A 304 -11.20 -10.94 -11.53
C SER A 304 -11.75 -11.32 -10.16
N TYR A 305 -10.93 -11.95 -9.32
CA TYR A 305 -11.30 -12.29 -7.95
C TYR A 305 -11.65 -11.07 -7.11
N LEU A 306 -10.81 -10.03 -7.09
CA LEU A 306 -11.02 -8.84 -6.27
C LEU A 306 -12.33 -8.14 -6.64
N PHE A 307 -12.57 -7.89 -7.93
CA PHE A 307 -13.80 -7.21 -8.36
C PHE A 307 -15.05 -8.08 -8.20
N GLN A 308 -14.94 -9.41 -8.31
CA GLN A 308 -16.07 -10.30 -8.08
C GLN A 308 -16.39 -10.45 -6.58
N MET A 309 -15.38 -10.67 -5.75
CA MET A 309 -15.56 -10.93 -4.32
C MET A 309 -15.85 -9.64 -3.55
N TYR A 310 -15.22 -8.53 -3.93
CA TYR A 310 -15.27 -7.26 -3.20
C TYR A 310 -16.14 -6.17 -3.84
N SER A 311 -17.05 -6.55 -4.74
CA SER A 311 -18.12 -5.67 -5.22
C SER A 311 -19.39 -5.76 -4.37
N ALA A 312 -20.12 -4.66 -4.27
CA ALA A 312 -21.45 -4.63 -3.71
C ALA A 312 -22.37 -5.55 -4.53
N PRO A 313 -23.26 -6.32 -3.89
CA PRO A 313 -24.19 -7.16 -4.62
C PRO A 313 -25.06 -6.30 -5.55
N ILE A 314 -25.30 -6.79 -6.77
CA ILE A 314 -26.20 -6.12 -7.72
C ILE A 314 -27.59 -6.10 -7.09
N VAL A 315 -28.04 -4.93 -6.65
CA VAL A 315 -29.44 -4.74 -6.30
C VAL A 315 -30.20 -4.65 -7.62
N THR A 316 -30.75 -5.76 -8.08
CA THR A 316 -31.74 -5.75 -9.16
C THR A 316 -33.01 -5.11 -8.59
N VAL A 317 -33.27 -3.85 -8.96
CA VAL A 317 -34.53 -3.15 -8.70
C VAL A 317 -35.58 -3.64 -9.69
#